data_AF-A0A1Y6F0F7-F1
#
_entry.id   AF-A0A1Y6F0F7-F1
#
_cell.length_a   1.000
_cell.length_b   1.000
_cell.length_c   1.000
_cell.angle_alpha   90.00
_cell.angle_beta   90.00
_cell.angle_gamma   90.00
#
_symmetry.space_group_name_H-M   'P 1'
#
loop_
_entity.id
_entity.type
_entity.pdbx_description
1 polymer ?
#
loop_
_entity_poly.entity_id
_entity_poly.type
_entity_poly.pdbx_seq_one_letter_code
_entity_poly.pdbx_strand_id
1 'polypeptide(L)'
;MGRVTRRLFALPSALAATALLGSALVLLGASSASAHDALESSTPAAGEVVTADPTVVSLTYSDELITLGGDTSAFAIQVTDASGGFHENGCVVVDGTVASTGVALGDPGTYTATWQVVSSDGHPTSGSYTFDYQPVDTGNSLPGMEAAPACGAQWAGSPREDSAPAPAVTPEPSATTLAEEPAPTLTATADPASTSDDADGSRIGVAIAVSIGGLALIVTVIVLTVRRIRRDPFEKPEAPKGDGHPDSEQ
;
A
#
# COMPACT_ATOMS: atom_id res chain seq x y z
N MET A 1 41.49 -57.88 -22.24
CA MET A 1 40.08 -57.50 -22.57
C MET A 1 39.29 -57.56 -21.26
N GLY A 2 38.50 -56.59 -20.79
CA GLY A 2 38.04 -55.33 -21.36
C GLY A 2 37.68 -54.34 -20.24
N ARG A 3 37.68 -53.06 -20.59
CA ARG A 3 37.35 -51.94 -19.70
C ARG A 3 35.82 -51.91 -19.51
N VAL A 4 35.34 -51.90 -18.27
CA VAL A 4 33.92 -51.60 -17.99
C VAL A 4 33.81 -50.17 -17.49
N THR A 5 33.02 -49.42 -18.25
CA THR A 5 32.79 -47.98 -18.27
C THR A 5 32.02 -47.47 -17.05
N ARG A 6 32.66 -46.61 -16.23
CA ARG A 6 31.97 -45.69 -15.31
C ARG A 6 31.41 -44.52 -16.11
N ARG A 7 30.11 -44.42 -16.41
CA ARG A 7 29.43 -43.14 -16.75
C ARG A 7 27.90 -43.24 -16.68
N LEU A 8 27.26 -43.19 -15.50
CA LEU A 8 25.82 -42.92 -15.40
C LEU A 8 25.44 -42.24 -14.07
N PHE A 9 26.04 -41.09 -13.73
CA PHE A 9 25.60 -40.29 -12.57
C PHE A 9 25.55 -38.77 -12.84
N ALA A 10 25.63 -38.32 -14.10
CA ALA A 10 25.69 -36.88 -14.42
C ALA A 10 24.33 -36.26 -14.86
N LEU A 11 23.29 -37.07 -15.09
CA LEU A 11 22.00 -36.59 -15.61
C LEU A 11 21.03 -35.97 -14.57
N PRO A 12 21.00 -36.33 -13.27
CA PRO A 12 20.02 -35.75 -12.34
C PRO A 12 20.40 -34.34 -11.83
N SER A 13 21.69 -33.98 -11.80
CA SER A 13 22.12 -32.66 -11.34
C SER A 13 21.81 -31.53 -12.33
N ALA A 14 21.81 -31.82 -13.64
CA ALA A 14 21.53 -30.81 -14.65
C ALA A 14 20.07 -30.33 -14.57
N LEU A 15 19.10 -31.26 -14.41
CA LEU A 15 17.68 -30.91 -14.25
C LEU A 15 17.41 -30.13 -12.95
N ALA A 16 18.06 -30.51 -11.86
CA ALA A 16 17.92 -29.82 -10.57
C ALA A 16 18.47 -28.39 -10.63
N ALA A 17 19.64 -28.20 -11.27
CA ALA A 17 20.24 -26.88 -11.44
C ALA A 17 19.41 -25.98 -12.37
N THR A 18 18.86 -26.51 -13.46
CA THR A 18 17.97 -25.73 -14.34
C THR A 18 16.65 -25.36 -13.67
N ALA A 19 16.11 -26.25 -12.83
CA ALA A 19 14.91 -25.94 -12.05
C ALA A 19 15.17 -24.82 -11.04
N LEU A 20 16.24 -24.94 -10.23
CA LEU A 20 16.65 -23.92 -9.26
C LEU A 20 16.94 -22.56 -9.91
N LEU A 21 17.62 -22.56 -11.06
CA LEU A 21 17.90 -21.34 -11.82
C LEU A 21 16.60 -20.74 -12.36
N GLY A 22 15.70 -21.56 -12.90
CA GLY A 22 14.37 -21.14 -13.34
C GLY A 22 13.55 -20.49 -12.21
N SER A 23 13.51 -21.10 -11.01
CA SER A 23 12.80 -20.52 -9.87
C SER A 23 13.43 -19.22 -9.39
N ALA A 24 14.76 -19.13 -9.39
CA ALA A 24 15.46 -17.90 -9.03
C ALA A 24 15.10 -16.76 -10.00
N LEU A 25 15.11 -17.00 -11.31
CA LEU A 25 14.74 -15.97 -12.29
C LEU A 25 13.27 -15.50 -12.13
N VAL A 26 12.33 -16.38 -11.77
CA VAL A 26 10.94 -15.99 -11.50
C VAL A 26 10.82 -15.11 -10.26
N LEU A 27 11.57 -15.41 -9.20
CA LEU A 27 11.57 -14.62 -7.96
C LEU A 27 12.24 -13.24 -8.15
N LEU A 28 13.22 -13.14 -9.05
CA LEU A 28 13.84 -11.84 -9.40
C LEU A 28 12.93 -10.96 -10.28
N GLY A 29 11.93 -11.53 -10.94
CA GLY A 29 10.99 -10.82 -11.82
C GLY A 29 9.63 -10.52 -11.19
N ALA A 30 9.36 -10.97 -9.96
CA ALA A 30 8.13 -10.69 -9.25
C ALA A 30 8.15 -9.23 -8.73
N SER A 31 7.77 -8.29 -9.58
CA SER A 31 7.42 -6.94 -9.12
C SER A 31 6.21 -7.03 -8.20
N SER A 32 6.24 -6.32 -7.06
CA SER A 32 5.04 -6.11 -6.26
C SER A 32 3.93 -5.55 -7.15
N ALA A 33 2.78 -6.21 -7.18
CA ALA A 33 1.59 -5.60 -7.79
C ALA A 33 1.14 -4.46 -6.87
N SER A 34 1.22 -3.21 -7.32
CA SER A 34 0.62 -2.08 -6.61
C SER A 34 -0.86 -2.06 -6.96
N ALA A 35 -1.72 -2.29 -5.97
CA ALA A 35 -3.16 -2.08 -6.12
C ALA A 35 -3.55 -0.61 -5.92
N HIS A 36 -2.73 0.16 -5.21
CA HIS A 36 -2.99 1.56 -4.93
C HIS A 36 -2.66 2.45 -6.13
N ASP A 37 -3.50 3.44 -6.35
CA ASP A 37 -3.23 4.54 -7.26
C ASP A 37 -1.97 5.30 -6.82
N ALA A 38 -1.07 5.52 -7.75
CA ALA A 38 0.15 6.27 -7.51
C ALA A 38 -0.11 7.77 -7.73
N LEU A 39 0.41 8.62 -6.84
CA LEU A 39 0.48 10.06 -7.12
C LEU A 39 1.47 10.28 -8.26
N GLU A 40 0.99 10.78 -9.39
CA GLU A 40 1.81 11.04 -10.59
C GLU A 40 2.38 12.46 -10.58
N SER A 41 1.57 13.44 -10.17
CA SER A 41 1.97 14.84 -10.10
C SER A 41 1.15 15.64 -9.10
N SER A 42 1.68 16.79 -8.70
CA SER A 42 0.97 17.79 -7.91
C SER A 42 1.11 19.17 -8.51
N THR A 43 0.20 20.07 -8.18
CA THR A 43 0.32 21.51 -8.44
C THR A 43 -0.02 22.26 -7.16
N PRO A 44 0.90 23.06 -6.58
CA PRO A 44 2.32 23.15 -6.94
C PRO A 44 3.06 21.81 -6.91
N ALA A 45 4.13 21.68 -7.69
CA ALA A 45 4.98 20.50 -7.66
C ALA A 45 5.77 20.42 -6.36
N ALA A 46 6.12 19.20 -5.93
CA ALA A 46 6.98 19.01 -4.77
C ALA A 46 8.33 19.72 -4.96
N GLY A 47 8.67 20.61 -4.02
CA GLY A 47 9.87 21.44 -4.05
C GLY A 47 9.82 22.62 -5.04
N GLU A 48 8.66 22.91 -5.63
CA GLU A 48 8.50 24.07 -6.51
C GLU A 48 8.63 25.38 -5.74
N VAL A 49 9.24 26.39 -6.37
CA VAL A 49 9.20 27.78 -5.91
C VAL A 49 8.12 28.52 -6.68
N VAL A 50 7.00 28.77 -6.02
CA VAL A 50 5.81 29.43 -6.55
C VAL A 50 5.94 30.94 -6.37
N THR A 51 5.79 31.70 -7.45
CA THR A 51 5.92 33.17 -7.43
C THR A 51 4.61 33.91 -7.69
N ALA A 52 3.61 33.21 -8.23
CA ALA A 52 2.25 33.71 -8.42
C ALA A 52 1.34 33.08 -7.35
N ASP A 53 0.43 33.84 -6.76
CA ASP A 53 -0.55 33.33 -5.79
C ASP A 53 -1.30 32.11 -6.36
N PRO A 54 -1.07 30.89 -5.84
CA PRO A 54 -1.85 29.74 -6.25
C PRO A 54 -3.24 29.86 -5.62
N THR A 55 -4.27 29.57 -6.40
CA THR A 55 -5.66 29.53 -5.90
C THR A 55 -6.11 28.13 -5.55
N VAL A 56 -5.35 27.10 -5.96
CA VAL A 56 -5.68 25.69 -5.81
C VAL A 56 -4.41 24.88 -5.53
N VAL A 57 -4.54 23.87 -4.68
CA VAL A 57 -3.62 22.73 -4.62
C VAL A 57 -4.32 21.52 -5.23
N SER A 58 -3.66 20.82 -6.16
CA SER A 58 -4.19 19.64 -6.82
C SER A 58 -3.20 18.47 -6.83
N LEU A 59 -3.74 17.27 -6.81
CA LEU A 59 -3.04 15.99 -6.82
C LEU A 59 -3.61 15.14 -7.96
N THR A 60 -2.75 14.67 -8.86
CA THR A 60 -3.14 13.81 -9.99
C THR A 60 -2.63 12.40 -9.75
N TYR A 61 -3.54 11.44 -9.84
CA TYR A 61 -3.28 10.03 -9.62
C TYR A 61 -3.30 9.22 -10.91
N SER A 62 -2.75 8.01 -10.86
CA SER A 62 -2.67 7.10 -12.00
C SER A 62 -4.01 6.50 -12.42
N ASP A 63 -5.03 6.53 -11.55
CA ASP A 63 -6.37 6.01 -11.83
C ASP A 63 -7.46 6.85 -11.12
N GLU A 64 -8.72 6.56 -11.43
CA GLU A 64 -9.89 7.28 -10.94
C GLU A 64 -10.11 7.07 -9.43
N LEU A 65 -10.18 8.18 -8.71
CA LEU A 65 -10.38 8.18 -7.26
C LEU A 65 -11.85 7.88 -6.92
N ILE A 66 -12.08 7.03 -5.92
CA ILE A 66 -13.44 6.61 -5.55
C ILE A 66 -14.11 7.67 -4.68
N THR A 67 -15.24 8.20 -5.16
CA THR A 67 -16.20 8.96 -4.33
C THR A 67 -17.49 8.19 -4.15
N LEU A 68 -18.22 8.47 -3.07
CA LEU A 68 -19.52 7.84 -2.81
C LEU A 68 -20.66 8.81 -3.14
N GLY A 69 -21.17 8.74 -4.37
CA GLY A 69 -22.24 9.66 -4.81
C GLY A 69 -21.78 11.12 -4.87
N GLY A 70 -20.49 11.36 -5.14
CA GLY A 70 -19.86 12.68 -5.10
C GLY A 70 -19.45 13.15 -3.70
N ASP A 71 -19.69 12.36 -2.65
CA ASP A 71 -19.23 12.65 -1.31
C ASP A 71 -17.70 12.48 -1.20
N THR A 72 -17.04 13.52 -0.69
CA THR A 72 -15.59 13.58 -0.49
C THR A 72 -15.21 13.61 0.99
N SER A 73 -16.07 13.19 1.91
CA SER A 73 -15.80 13.18 3.36
C SER A 73 -14.64 12.26 3.77
N ALA A 74 -14.28 11.29 2.93
CA ALA A 74 -13.12 10.42 3.11
C ALA A 74 -11.80 11.05 2.59
N PHE A 75 -11.87 12.22 1.96
CA PHE A 75 -10.75 12.94 1.38
C PHE A 75 -10.35 14.14 2.24
N ALA A 76 -9.06 14.45 2.24
CA ALA A 76 -8.53 15.64 2.88
C ALA A 76 -7.33 16.16 2.09
N ILE A 77 -7.24 17.49 1.92
CA ILE A 77 -6.04 18.19 1.48
C ILE A 77 -5.89 19.40 2.40
N GLN A 78 -4.84 19.39 3.21
CA GLN A 78 -4.51 20.46 4.15
C GLN A 78 -3.22 21.13 3.70
N VAL A 79 -3.16 22.45 3.79
CA VAL A 79 -2.01 23.25 3.37
C VAL A 79 -1.60 24.15 4.52
N THR A 80 -0.46 23.85 5.14
CA THR A 80 -0.01 24.56 6.34
C THR A 80 1.30 25.31 6.12
N ASP A 81 1.43 26.46 6.74
CA ASP A 81 2.71 27.18 6.80
C ASP A 81 3.64 26.63 7.91
N ALA A 82 4.82 27.22 8.06
CA ALA A 82 5.79 26.86 9.11
C ALA A 82 5.32 27.18 10.54
N SER A 83 4.30 28.04 10.70
CA SER A 83 3.68 28.35 12.00
C SER A 83 2.59 27.35 12.39
N GLY A 84 2.17 26.48 11.45
CA GLY A 84 1.08 25.52 11.61
C GLY A 84 -0.29 26.10 11.26
N GLY A 85 -0.35 27.30 10.67
CA GLY A 85 -1.60 27.91 10.20
C GLY A 85 -2.10 27.23 8.93
N PHE A 86 -3.42 27.03 8.83
CA PHE A 86 -4.08 26.41 7.68
C PHE A 86 -4.45 27.43 6.60
N HIS A 87 -4.23 27.08 5.34
CA HIS A 87 -4.39 27.96 4.18
C HIS A 87 -5.30 27.41 3.09
N GLU A 88 -5.77 26.16 3.22
CA GLU A 88 -6.89 25.67 2.42
C GLU A 88 -8.17 26.44 2.76
N ASN A 89 -9.03 26.67 1.76
CA ASN A 89 -10.25 27.47 1.92
C ASN A 89 -11.48 26.87 1.23
N GLY A 90 -11.41 25.59 0.85
CA GLY A 90 -12.50 24.87 0.21
C GLY A 90 -12.57 23.41 0.63
N CYS A 91 -13.67 22.76 0.27
CA CYS A 91 -13.77 21.31 0.32
C CYS A 91 -12.85 20.67 -0.72
N VAL A 92 -12.48 19.40 -0.49
CA VAL A 92 -11.87 18.61 -1.55
C VAL A 92 -12.89 18.33 -2.65
N VAL A 93 -12.51 18.65 -3.88
CA VAL A 93 -13.23 18.30 -5.10
C VAL A 93 -12.45 17.20 -5.81
N VAL A 94 -13.15 16.16 -6.23
CA VAL A 94 -12.60 15.06 -7.02
C VAL A 94 -13.20 15.10 -8.42
N ASP A 95 -12.34 15.08 -9.43
CA ASP A 95 -12.71 14.97 -10.84
C ASP A 95 -11.85 13.89 -11.50
N GLY A 96 -12.42 12.70 -11.64
CA GLY A 96 -11.71 11.52 -12.14
C GLY A 96 -10.47 11.18 -11.30
N THR A 97 -9.30 11.38 -11.90
CA THR A 97 -7.99 11.09 -11.30
C THR A 97 -7.44 12.24 -10.44
N VAL A 98 -8.16 13.37 -10.35
CA VAL A 98 -7.66 14.60 -9.72
C VAL A 98 -8.42 14.88 -8.44
N ALA A 99 -7.70 15.03 -7.33
CA ALA A 99 -8.22 15.62 -6.09
C ALA A 99 -7.65 17.03 -5.91
N SER A 100 -8.49 18.00 -5.54
CA SER A 100 -8.06 19.39 -5.40
C SER A 100 -8.79 20.12 -4.27
N THR A 101 -8.15 21.16 -3.72
CA THR A 101 -8.78 22.09 -2.78
C THR A 101 -8.36 23.53 -3.11
N GLY A 102 -9.23 24.49 -2.81
CA GLY A 102 -8.89 25.90 -2.90
C GLY A 102 -7.88 26.28 -1.81
N VAL A 103 -7.01 27.25 -2.10
CA VAL A 103 -6.06 27.80 -1.13
C VAL A 103 -5.97 29.33 -1.21
N ALA A 104 -5.62 29.95 -0.10
CA ALA A 104 -5.21 31.36 -0.02
C ALA A 104 -3.95 31.45 0.85
N LEU A 105 -2.79 31.56 0.20
CA LEU A 105 -1.51 31.61 0.90
C LEU A 105 -1.31 32.97 1.58
N GLY A 106 -0.52 32.95 2.65
CA GLY A 106 -0.15 34.13 3.42
C GLY A 106 1.25 34.62 3.06
N ASP A 107 2.10 34.72 4.07
CA ASP A 107 3.44 35.28 3.92
C ASP A 107 4.35 34.36 3.07
N PRO A 108 5.41 34.92 2.45
CA PRO A 108 6.45 34.12 1.80
C PRO A 108 7.06 33.10 2.76
N GLY A 109 7.26 31.87 2.29
CA GLY A 109 7.80 30.80 3.10
C GLY A 109 7.51 29.41 2.55
N THR A 110 7.90 28.39 3.30
CA THR A 110 7.64 27.00 2.96
C THR A 110 6.24 26.59 3.45
N TYR A 111 5.48 25.99 2.55
CA TYR A 111 4.17 25.41 2.82
C TYR A 111 4.24 23.89 2.70
N THR A 112 3.46 23.19 3.52
CA THR A 112 3.33 21.73 3.52
C THR A 112 1.93 21.35 3.10
N ALA A 113 1.81 20.62 1.98
CA ALA A 113 0.57 19.97 1.59
C ALA A 113 0.55 18.56 2.19
N THR A 114 -0.45 18.26 3.01
CA THR A 114 -0.70 16.92 3.56
C THR A 114 -2.08 16.45 3.14
N TRP A 115 -2.19 15.21 2.68
CA TRP A 115 -3.46 14.73 2.11
C TRP A 115 -3.78 13.28 2.46
N GLN A 116 -5.04 12.95 2.23
CA GLN A 116 -5.57 11.60 2.13
C GLN A 116 -6.56 11.53 0.96
N VAL A 117 -6.50 10.45 0.18
CA VAL A 117 -7.45 10.14 -0.90
C VAL A 117 -7.92 8.69 -0.80
N VAL A 118 -8.99 8.33 -1.52
CA VAL A 118 -9.43 6.93 -1.66
C VAL A 118 -9.13 6.46 -3.08
N SER A 119 -8.23 5.49 -3.19
CA SER A 119 -7.76 4.91 -4.45
C SER A 119 -8.85 4.06 -5.12
N SER A 120 -8.68 3.76 -6.41
CA SER A 120 -9.54 2.90 -7.24
C SER A 120 -9.71 1.48 -6.68
N ASP A 121 -8.79 1.02 -5.83
CA ASP A 121 -8.87 -0.25 -5.10
C ASP A 121 -9.64 -0.17 -3.77
N GLY A 122 -10.18 1.01 -3.43
CA GLY A 122 -11.00 1.26 -2.25
C GLY A 122 -10.22 1.50 -0.95
N HIS A 123 -8.89 1.49 -0.99
CA HIS A 123 -8.09 1.79 0.20
C HIS A 123 -7.74 3.28 0.29
N PRO A 124 -7.77 3.87 1.50
CA PRO A 124 -7.25 5.21 1.69
C PRO A 124 -5.72 5.22 1.57
N THR A 125 -5.19 6.20 0.84
CA THR A 125 -3.76 6.49 0.76
C THR A 125 -3.51 7.92 1.20
N SER A 126 -2.32 8.19 1.75
CA SER A 126 -1.96 9.50 2.28
C SER A 126 -0.51 9.85 1.96
N GLY A 127 -0.19 11.13 2.06
CA GLY A 127 1.17 11.61 1.86
C GLY A 127 1.32 13.07 2.26
N SER A 128 2.55 13.56 2.12
CA SER A 128 2.87 14.98 2.27
C SER A 128 4.02 15.39 1.34
N TYR A 129 4.02 16.65 0.93
CA TYR A 129 5.14 17.30 0.25
C TYR A 129 5.19 18.78 0.63
N THR A 130 6.32 19.42 0.35
CA THR A 130 6.52 20.86 0.58
C THR A 130 6.70 21.62 -0.73
N PHE A 131 6.30 22.88 -0.76
CA PHE A 131 6.62 23.84 -1.82
C PHE A 131 6.94 25.19 -1.18
N ASP A 132 7.73 26.03 -1.85
CA ASP A 132 8.08 27.36 -1.38
C ASP A 132 7.23 28.41 -2.08
N TYR A 133 6.80 29.41 -1.33
CA TYR A 133 6.05 30.55 -1.85
C TYR A 133 6.88 31.83 -1.72
N GLN A 134 7.11 32.49 -2.85
CA GLN A 134 7.90 33.72 -2.98
C GLN A 134 7.17 34.72 -3.89
N PRO A 135 6.06 35.33 -3.43
CA PRO A 135 5.31 36.29 -4.23
C PRO A 135 6.14 37.49 -4.64
N VAL A 136 5.82 38.02 -5.83
CA VAL A 136 6.34 39.32 -6.28
C VAL A 136 5.71 40.49 -5.52
N ASP A 137 4.47 40.34 -5.04
CA ASP A 137 3.71 41.35 -4.30
C ASP A 137 3.28 40.79 -2.93
N THR A 138 3.83 41.32 -1.84
CA THR A 138 3.54 40.85 -0.47
C THR A 138 2.39 41.61 0.22
N GLY A 139 1.70 42.50 -0.50
CA GLY A 139 0.73 43.44 0.08
C GLY A 139 -0.61 42.84 0.54
N ASN A 140 -0.88 41.58 0.22
CA ASN A 140 -2.20 40.95 0.36
C ASN A 140 -2.18 39.62 1.14
N SER A 141 -1.20 39.44 2.01
CA SER A 141 -1.06 38.25 2.86
C SER A 141 -2.22 38.12 3.86
N LEU A 142 -2.88 36.96 3.85
CA LEU A 142 -3.88 36.58 4.86
C LEU A 142 -3.23 35.64 5.89
N PRO A 143 -3.50 35.84 7.20
CA PRO A 143 -3.00 34.91 8.20
C PRO A 143 -3.62 33.53 8.02
N GLY A 144 -2.83 32.49 8.30
CA GLY A 144 -3.34 31.12 8.37
C GLY A 144 -4.40 30.97 9.47
N MET A 145 -5.33 30.05 9.26
CA MET A 145 -6.36 29.71 10.24
C MET A 145 -5.78 28.82 11.34
N GLU A 146 -6.25 28.97 12.58
CA GLU A 146 -5.74 28.19 13.73
C GLU A 146 -6.30 26.75 13.76
N ALA A 147 -7.37 26.49 13.03
CA ALA A 147 -7.94 25.17 12.85
C ALA A 147 -8.26 24.93 11.36
N ALA A 148 -8.12 23.68 10.93
CA ALA A 148 -8.51 23.27 9.59
C ALA A 148 -9.99 23.60 9.36
N PRO A 149 -10.35 24.23 8.23
CA PRO A 149 -11.74 24.53 7.93
C PRO A 149 -12.51 23.22 7.71
N ALA A 150 -13.69 23.11 8.31
CA ALA A 150 -14.61 22.05 7.95
C ALA A 150 -15.12 22.29 6.52
N CYS A 151 -15.27 21.21 5.74
CA CYS A 151 -15.90 21.31 4.43
C CYS A 151 -17.30 21.93 4.57
N GLY A 152 -17.56 23.03 3.86
CA GLY A 152 -18.79 23.81 3.93
C GLY A 152 -18.83 24.91 5.00
N ALA A 153 -17.76 25.08 5.79
CA ALA A 153 -17.62 26.23 6.68
C ALA A 153 -17.17 27.48 5.92
N GLN A 154 -17.61 28.65 6.39
CA GLN A 154 -17.13 29.95 5.92
C GLN A 154 -15.62 30.10 6.23
N TRP A 155 -14.83 30.50 5.22
CA TRP A 155 -13.39 30.71 5.36
C TRP A 155 -13.07 32.20 5.58
N ALA A 156 -11.86 32.51 6.07
CA ALA A 156 -11.48 33.86 6.51
C ALA A 156 -11.58 34.99 5.45
N GLY A 157 -11.56 34.63 4.15
CA GLY A 157 -11.75 35.57 3.03
C GLY A 157 -13.16 35.54 2.40
N SER A 158 -14.10 34.77 2.95
CA SER A 158 -15.51 34.90 2.58
C SER A 158 -16.02 36.30 2.98
N PRO A 159 -16.82 37.00 2.15
CA PRO A 159 -17.50 38.19 2.58
C PRO A 159 -18.25 37.89 3.88
N ARG A 160 -17.96 38.61 4.96
CA ARG A 160 -18.76 38.51 6.18
C ARG A 160 -20.19 38.93 5.82
N GLU A 161 -21.12 37.98 5.81
CA GLU A 161 -22.55 38.28 5.92
C GLU A 161 -22.88 38.71 7.37
N ASP A 162 -22.12 39.63 7.95
CA ASP A 162 -22.42 40.12 9.28
C ASP A 162 -23.39 41.30 9.18
N SER A 163 -24.69 41.00 9.32
CA SER A 163 -25.66 41.77 10.11
C SER A 163 -27.09 41.29 9.85
N ALA A 164 -27.43 40.09 10.30
CA ALA A 164 -28.81 39.81 10.70
C ALA A 164 -28.79 39.59 12.22
N PRO A 165 -29.38 40.50 13.03
CA PRO A 165 -29.34 40.36 14.47
C PRO A 165 -30.08 39.08 14.89
N ALA A 166 -29.39 38.24 15.66
CA ALA A 166 -29.98 37.07 16.30
C ALA A 166 -31.18 37.49 17.19
N PRO A 167 -32.34 36.82 17.12
CA PRO A 167 -33.44 37.12 18.03
C PRO A 167 -33.03 36.80 19.47
N ALA A 168 -33.29 37.74 20.37
CA ALA A 168 -32.97 37.65 21.79
C ALA A 168 -33.64 36.41 22.42
N VAL A 169 -32.81 35.48 22.91
CA VAL A 169 -33.27 34.34 23.71
C VAL A 169 -33.55 34.82 25.14
N THR A 170 -34.81 34.74 25.54
CA THR A 170 -35.26 34.89 26.94
C THR A 170 -34.93 33.60 27.69
N PRO A 171 -34.27 33.63 28.86
CA PRO A 171 -34.03 32.41 29.62
C PRO A 171 -35.30 32.00 30.39
N GLU A 172 -35.81 30.79 30.11
CA GLU A 172 -36.78 30.08 30.98
C GLU A 172 -36.05 29.26 32.07
N PRO A 173 -36.70 29.01 33.22
CA PRO A 173 -36.03 28.59 34.44
C PRO A 173 -35.81 27.07 34.55
N SER A 174 -34.83 26.75 35.41
CA SER A 174 -34.31 25.44 35.78
C SER A 174 -35.34 24.32 35.97
N ALA A 175 -35.09 23.18 35.32
CA ALA A 175 -35.73 21.91 35.61
C ALA A 175 -34.90 21.07 36.61
N THR A 176 -35.64 20.48 37.54
CA THR A 176 -35.26 19.61 38.65
C THR A 176 -34.71 18.24 38.23
N THR A 177 -33.76 17.75 39.03
CA THR A 177 -33.21 16.39 39.16
C THR A 177 -34.25 15.25 39.13
N LEU A 178 -33.97 14.13 38.44
CA LEU A 178 -34.02 12.74 38.98
C LEU A 178 -33.62 11.64 37.96
N ALA A 179 -32.82 10.67 38.44
CA ALA A 179 -32.82 9.22 38.17
C ALA A 179 -32.20 8.62 36.87
N GLU A 180 -30.97 8.08 37.05
CA GLU A 180 -30.55 6.66 37.05
C GLU A 180 -31.14 5.59 36.08
N GLU A 181 -30.20 4.92 35.37
CA GLU A 181 -30.12 3.51 34.85
C GLU A 181 -30.99 3.00 33.68
N PRO A 182 -30.56 1.95 32.93
CA PRO A 182 -29.22 1.55 32.46
C PRO A 182 -29.14 1.29 30.93
N ALA A 183 -27.92 0.97 30.46
CA ALA A 183 -27.57 0.62 29.08
C ALA A 183 -28.20 -0.69 28.56
N PRO A 184 -28.50 -0.81 27.25
CA PRO A 184 -28.73 -2.10 26.62
C PRO A 184 -27.42 -2.73 26.14
N THR A 185 -27.15 -3.93 26.66
CA THR A 185 -26.21 -4.91 26.11
C THR A 185 -26.69 -5.38 24.74
N LEU A 186 -25.89 -5.20 23.69
CA LEU A 186 -26.09 -5.87 22.41
C LEU A 186 -25.03 -6.95 22.22
N THR A 187 -25.48 -8.19 22.27
CA THR A 187 -24.76 -9.39 21.86
C THR A 187 -25.40 -9.88 20.57
N ALA A 188 -24.64 -9.96 19.47
CA ALA A 188 -24.96 -10.76 18.29
C ALA A 188 -23.68 -10.93 17.47
N THR A 189 -22.98 -12.06 17.61
CA THR A 189 -23.10 -13.25 16.75
C THR A 189 -22.35 -13.07 15.44
N ALA A 190 -21.12 -13.55 15.43
CA ALA A 190 -20.40 -13.94 14.22
C ALA A 190 -21.03 -15.23 13.66
N ASP A 191 -21.20 -15.29 12.35
CA ASP A 191 -21.30 -16.54 11.61
C ASP A 191 -20.42 -16.43 10.34
N PRO A 192 -19.75 -17.51 9.90
CA PRO A 192 -18.67 -17.47 8.95
C PRO A 192 -19.12 -17.77 7.51
N ALA A 193 -18.22 -17.47 6.59
CA ALA A 193 -18.10 -18.06 5.26
C ALA A 193 -19.29 -17.91 4.29
N SER A 194 -19.05 -17.14 3.24
CA SER A 194 -19.61 -17.45 1.93
C SER A 194 -18.48 -17.39 0.91
N THR A 195 -17.98 -18.57 0.57
CA THR A 195 -17.25 -18.82 -0.68
C THR A 195 -18.25 -18.76 -1.82
N SER A 196 -18.05 -17.82 -2.74
CA SER A 196 -18.62 -17.89 -4.08
C SER A 196 -17.47 -17.87 -5.07
N ASP A 197 -17.04 -19.08 -5.45
CA ASP A 197 -16.55 -19.36 -6.78
C ASP A 197 -17.63 -18.94 -7.78
N ASP A 198 -17.31 -18.04 -8.70
CA ASP A 198 -17.75 -18.18 -10.09
C ASP A 198 -16.83 -17.37 -11.02
N ALA A 199 -16.37 -18.09 -12.04
CA ALA A 199 -15.23 -17.80 -12.90
C ALA A 199 -15.46 -16.66 -13.90
N ASP A 200 -14.40 -15.87 -14.12
CA ASP A 200 -14.08 -15.32 -15.45
C ASP A 200 -12.88 -16.10 -16.03
N GLY A 201 -13.23 -17.24 -16.63
CA GLY A 201 -12.43 -18.46 -16.71
C GLY A 201 -11.51 -18.61 -17.92
N SER A 202 -10.72 -17.61 -18.30
CA SER A 202 -9.78 -17.80 -19.43
C SER A 202 -8.34 -17.31 -19.22
N ARG A 203 -8.02 -16.57 -18.16
CA ARG A 203 -6.63 -16.09 -17.92
C ARG A 203 -6.05 -16.50 -16.56
N ILE A 204 -6.91 -16.76 -15.57
CA ILE A 204 -6.50 -17.21 -14.23
C ILE A 204 -6.17 -18.72 -14.21
N GLY A 205 -6.84 -19.53 -15.04
CA GLY A 205 -6.61 -20.97 -15.12
C GLY A 205 -5.18 -21.35 -15.55
N VAL A 206 -4.52 -20.53 -16.37
CA VAL A 206 -3.13 -20.76 -16.80
C VAL A 206 -2.14 -20.47 -15.66
N ALA A 207 -2.38 -19.43 -14.86
CA ALA A 207 -1.53 -19.08 -13.73
C ALA A 207 -1.61 -20.09 -12.57
N ILE A 208 -2.80 -20.61 -12.29
CA ILE A 208 -3.01 -21.65 -11.26
C ILE A 208 -2.47 -23.01 -11.74
N ALA A 209 -2.62 -23.36 -13.02
CA ALA A 209 -2.06 -24.60 -13.58
C ALA A 209 -0.53 -24.60 -13.57
N VAL A 210 0.13 -23.45 -13.81
CA VAL A 210 1.60 -23.32 -13.74
C VAL A 210 2.11 -23.44 -12.30
N SER A 211 1.39 -22.89 -11.32
CA SER A 211 1.78 -22.96 -9.90
C SER A 211 1.54 -24.34 -9.30
N ILE A 212 0.40 -25.00 -9.57
CA ILE A 212 0.14 -26.38 -9.14
C ILE A 212 1.06 -27.36 -9.88
N GLY A 213 1.27 -27.17 -11.19
CA GLY A 213 2.18 -27.97 -12.00
C GLY A 213 3.63 -27.85 -11.52
N GLY A 214 4.09 -26.64 -11.20
CA GLY A 214 5.40 -26.39 -10.61
C GLY A 214 5.57 -27.06 -9.25
N LEU A 215 4.57 -26.95 -8.37
CA LEU A 215 4.61 -27.56 -7.04
C LEU A 215 4.60 -29.09 -7.09
N ALA A 216 3.79 -29.68 -7.97
CA ALA A 216 3.74 -31.13 -8.19
C ALA A 216 5.05 -31.69 -8.75
N LEU A 217 5.72 -30.94 -9.63
CA LEU A 217 7.02 -31.31 -10.20
C LEU A 217 8.11 -31.28 -9.11
N ILE A 218 8.11 -30.25 -8.25
CA ILE A 218 9.02 -30.14 -7.10
C ILE A 218 8.84 -31.32 -6.13
N VAL A 219 7.60 -31.63 -5.74
CA VAL A 219 7.30 -32.75 -4.83
C VAL A 219 7.71 -34.09 -5.44
N THR A 220 7.46 -34.30 -6.73
CA THR A 220 7.86 -35.53 -7.43
C THR A 220 9.38 -35.71 -7.46
N VAL A 221 10.13 -34.64 -7.72
CA VAL A 221 11.61 -34.66 -7.68
C VAL A 221 12.10 -35.00 -6.28
N ILE A 222 11.55 -34.39 -5.23
CA ILE A 222 11.91 -34.69 -3.84
C ILE A 222 11.67 -36.17 -3.51
N VAL A 223 10.50 -36.70 -3.85
CA VAL A 223 10.14 -38.11 -3.59
C VAL A 223 11.07 -39.07 -4.31
N LEU A 224 11.41 -38.82 -5.58
CA LEU A 224 12.33 -39.66 -6.34
C LEU A 224 13.76 -39.61 -5.78
N THR A 225 14.20 -38.45 -5.30
CA THR A 225 15.52 -38.26 -4.70
C THR A 225 15.62 -39.00 -3.36
N VAL A 226 14.62 -38.85 -2.50
CA VAL A 226 14.56 -39.57 -1.20
C VAL A 226 14.47 -41.08 -1.41
N ARG A 227 13.69 -41.55 -2.40
CA ARG A 227 13.61 -42.98 -2.74
C ARG A 227 14.93 -43.55 -3.25
N ARG A 228 15.76 -42.75 -3.94
CA ARG A 228 17.09 -43.15 -4.40
C ARG A 228 18.06 -43.28 -3.23
N ILE A 229 18.10 -42.28 -2.35
CA ILE A 229 18.97 -42.29 -1.15
C ILE A 229 18.65 -43.47 -0.23
N ARG A 230 17.36 -43.82 -0.08
CA ARG A 230 16.94 -44.98 0.74
C ARG A 230 17.20 -46.34 0.09
N ARG A 231 17.51 -46.40 -1.21
CA ARG A 231 17.74 -47.65 -1.96
C ARG A 231 19.21 -48.05 -2.07
N ASP A 232 20.14 -47.17 -1.72
CA ASP A 232 21.57 -47.45 -1.74
C ASP A 232 22.05 -47.73 -0.30
N PRO A 233 21.94 -48.97 0.21
CA PRO A 233 22.54 -49.32 1.48
C PRO A 233 24.07 -49.22 1.35
N PHE A 234 24.68 -48.52 2.30
CA PHE A 234 26.12 -48.35 2.45
C PHE A 234 26.83 -49.71 2.38
N GLU A 235 27.52 -50.02 1.28
CA GLU A 235 28.37 -51.21 1.19
C GLU A 235 29.51 -51.09 2.20
N LYS A 236 29.56 -52.00 3.18
CA LYS A 236 30.67 -52.09 4.13
C LYS A 236 31.96 -52.44 3.36
N PRO A 237 33.09 -51.74 3.60
CA PRO A 237 34.35 -52.14 3.00
C PRO A 237 34.77 -53.52 3.53
N GLU A 238 35.06 -54.43 2.62
CA GLU A 238 35.53 -55.78 2.92
C GLU A 238 36.98 -55.72 3.41
N ALA A 239 37.27 -56.33 4.55
CA ALA A 239 38.61 -56.34 5.15
C ALA A 239 39.60 -57.16 4.29
N PRO A 240 40.83 -56.68 4.05
CA PRO A 240 41.81 -57.42 3.27
C PRO A 240 42.21 -58.72 3.99
N LYS A 241 42.13 -59.84 3.26
CA LYS A 241 42.67 -61.13 3.69
C LYS A 241 44.20 -61.00 3.79
N GLY A 242 44.73 -61.19 4.99
CA GLY A 242 46.17 -61.27 5.21
C GLY A 242 46.68 -62.60 4.70
N ASP A 243 47.50 -62.56 3.66
CA ASP A 243 48.17 -63.72 3.09
C ASP A 243 49.32 -64.14 4.02
N GLY A 244 49.29 -65.39 4.46
CA GLY A 244 50.29 -65.98 5.34
C GLY A 244 51.67 -66.03 4.69
N HIS A 245 52.70 -65.63 5.44
CA HIS A 245 54.10 -65.80 5.09
C HIS A 245 54.65 -67.04 5.83
N PRO A 246 55.30 -68.00 5.14
CA PRO A 246 55.89 -69.16 5.79
C PRO A 246 57.26 -68.80 6.42
N ASP A 247 57.51 -69.36 7.60
CA ASP A 247 58.80 -69.33 8.27
C ASP A 247 59.89 -70.01 7.41
N SER A 248 61.06 -69.38 7.34
CA SER A 248 62.30 -70.00 6.85
C SER A 248 63.48 -69.42 7.62
N GLU A 249 64.01 -70.29 8.47
CA GLU A 249 65.27 -70.35 9.22
C GLU A 249 66.42 -69.39 8.84
N GLN A 250 67.06 -68.81 9.87
CA GLN A 250 68.48 -69.03 10.21
C GLN A 250 68.68 -68.87 11.72
#